data_AF-A0ABD1AUL3-F1
#
_entry.id   AF-A0ABD1AUL3-F1
#
_cell.length_a   1.000
_cell.length_b   1.000
_cell.length_c   1.000
_cell.angle_alpha   90.00
_cell.angle_beta   90.00
_cell.angle_gamma   90.00
#
_symmetry.space_group_name_H-M   'P 1'
#
loop_
_entity.id
_entity.type
_entity.pdbx_description
1 polymer ?
#
loop_
_entity_poly.entity_id
_entity_poly.type
_entity_poly.pdbx_seq_one_letter_code
_entity_poly.pdbx_strand_id
1 'polypeptide(L)'
;MFYHPVSFTRANKMEKAGGKKITLLDKHGVKWPVNLLIEKGKGKMHFGRGFKEFINSIGIEGYYSIVLELVWEDTTTPMFKFCSKIKTLH
;
A
#
# COMPACT_ATOMS: atom_id res chain seq x y z
N MET A 1 -3.61 10.80 1.89
CA MET A 1 -2.32 10.07 1.83
C MET A 1 -2.42 8.90 2.79
N PHE A 2 -2.06 7.68 2.37
CA PHE A 2 -2.12 6.48 3.21
C PHE A 2 -0.73 6.15 3.74
N TYR A 3 -0.48 6.43 5.01
CA TYR A 3 0.84 6.26 5.64
C TYR A 3 1.04 4.85 6.18
N HIS A 4 2.24 4.32 6.00
CA HIS A 4 2.66 3.09 6.63
C HIS A 4 3.30 3.39 7.99
N PRO A 5 3.10 2.55 9.02
CA PRO A 5 3.87 2.63 10.25
C PRO A 5 5.37 2.52 9.97
N VAL A 6 6.18 3.41 10.55
CA VAL A 6 7.64 3.41 10.35
C VAL A 6 8.29 2.11 10.85
N SER A 7 7.75 1.53 11.93
CA SER A 7 8.18 0.22 12.43
C SER A 7 7.96 -0.87 11.39
N PHE A 8 6.79 -0.88 10.75
CA PHE A 8 6.45 -1.85 9.71
C PHE A 8 7.38 -1.72 8.50
N THR A 9 7.59 -0.51 7.98
CA THR A 9 8.43 -0.31 6.78
C THR A 9 9.87 -0.69 7.03
N ARG A 10 10.43 -0.36 8.21
CA ARG A 10 11.81 -0.73 8.59
C ARG A 10 11.97 -2.22 8.83
N ALA A 11 11.04 -2.86 9.56
CA ALA A 11 11.09 -4.30 9.81
C ALA A 11 11.06 -5.11 8.50
N ASN A 12 10.36 -4.59 7.50
CA ASN A 12 10.26 -5.20 6.17
C ASN A 12 11.26 -4.64 5.15
N LYS A 13 12.23 -3.79 5.54
CA LYS A 13 13.27 -3.24 4.63
C LYS A 13 12.71 -2.52 3.39
N MET A 14 11.53 -1.91 3.53
CA MET A 14 10.83 -1.25 2.42
C MET A 14 11.50 0.05 1.97
N GLU A 15 12.41 0.62 2.75
CA GLU A 15 13.08 1.89 2.45
C GLU A 15 13.76 1.90 1.08
N LYS A 16 14.26 0.75 0.62
CA LYS A 16 14.89 0.58 -0.70
C LYS A 16 13.92 0.74 -1.88
N ALA A 17 12.63 0.62 -1.62
CA ALA A 17 11.56 0.81 -2.59
C ALA A 17 11.00 2.25 -2.58
N GLY A 18 11.48 3.11 -1.69
CA GLY A 18 11.07 4.52 -1.66
C GLY A 18 11.37 5.23 -2.98
N GLY A 19 10.38 5.94 -3.51
CA GLY A 19 10.45 6.62 -4.80
C GLY A 19 10.16 5.73 -6.02
N LYS A 20 9.93 4.43 -5.83
CA LYS A 20 9.61 3.49 -6.93
C LYS A 20 8.10 3.34 -7.10
N LYS A 21 7.72 2.79 -8.25
CA LYS A 21 6.39 2.26 -8.51
C LYS A 21 6.33 0.82 -8.01
N ILE A 22 5.26 0.47 -7.31
CA ILE A 22 4.97 -0.85 -6.77
C ILE A 22 3.61 -1.33 -7.29
N THR A 23 3.27 -2.58 -6.98
CA THR A 23 1.98 -3.17 -7.36
C THR A 23 1.09 -3.34 -6.14
N LEU A 24 -0.19 -2.95 -6.29
CA LEU A 24 -1.27 -3.40 -5.41
C LEU A 24 -2.12 -4.41 -6.18
N LEU A 25 -2.39 -5.58 -5.59
CA LEU A 25 -3.29 -6.59 -6.13
C LEU A 25 -4.68 -6.41 -5.51
N ASP A 26 -5.71 -6.28 -6.35
CA ASP A 26 -7.08 -6.22 -5.86
C ASP A 26 -7.68 -7.61 -5.59
N LYS A 27 -8.95 -7.64 -5.18
CA LYS A 27 -9.70 -8.87 -4.87
C LYS A 27 -9.88 -9.82 -6.06
N HIS A 28 -9.67 -9.33 -7.29
CA HIS A 28 -9.76 -10.10 -8.53
C HIS A 28 -8.37 -10.49 -9.08
N GLY A 29 -7.29 -10.14 -8.38
CA GLY A 29 -5.92 -10.38 -8.82
C GLY A 29 -5.43 -9.39 -9.89
N VAL A 30 -6.15 -8.29 -10.14
CA VAL A 30 -5.71 -7.26 -11.08
C VAL A 30 -4.58 -6.45 -10.43
N LYS A 31 -3.51 -6.22 -11.21
CA LYS A 31 -2.33 -5.45 -10.79
C LYS A 31 -2.56 -3.95 -11.01
N TRP A 32 -2.48 -3.18 -9.93
CA TRP A 32 -2.61 -1.72 -9.93
C TRP A 32 -1.26 -1.06 -9.64
N PRO A 33 -0.71 -0.27 -10.57
CA PRO A 33 0.56 0.44 -10.35
C PRO A 33 0.37 1.64 -9.42
N VAL A 34 1.16 1.70 -8.34
CA VAL A 34 1.09 2.77 -7.34
C VAL A 34 2.48 3.30 -7.00
N ASN A 35 2.63 4.61 -6.87
CA ASN A 35 3.88 5.21 -6.43
C ASN A 35 4.05 5.04 -4.91
N LEU A 36 5.20 4.51 -4.47
CA LEU A 36 5.57 4.48 -3.07
C LEU A 36 6.47 5.68 -2.76
N LEU A 37 5.94 6.64 -2.01
CA LEU A 37 6.62 7.89 -1.72
C LEU A 37 7.27 7.84 -0.34
N ILE A 38 8.42 8.49 -0.19
CA ILE A 38 9.13 8.64 1.10
C ILE A 38 9.20 10.11 1.48
N GLU A 39 8.73 10.44 2.69
CA GLU A 39 8.90 11.76 3.28
C GLU A 39 10.36 11.91 3.74
N LYS A 40 11.09 12.83 3.10
CA LYS A 40 12.49 13.12 3.43
C LYS A 40 12.62 13.53 4.90
N GLY A 41 13.69 13.08 5.56
CA GLY A 41 14.00 13.40 6.95
C GLY A 41 13.30 12.54 8.02
N LYS A 42 12.10 12.00 7.75
CA LYS A 42 11.37 11.14 8.72
C LYS A 42 11.30 9.67 8.32
N GLY A 43 11.58 9.34 7.05
CA GLY A 43 11.50 7.97 6.54
C GLY A 43 10.07 7.41 6.52
N LYS A 44 9.05 8.28 6.61
CA LYS A 44 7.65 7.87 6.51
C LYS A 44 7.32 7.54 5.07
N MET A 45 6.76 6.36 4.84
CA MET A 45 6.37 5.94 3.50
C MET A 45 4.85 6.00 3.33
N HIS A 46 4.38 6.40 2.16
CA HIS A 46 2.95 6.43 1.86
C HIS A 46 2.66 6.09 0.39
N PHE A 47 1.46 5.59 0.14
CA PHE A 47 0.99 5.41 -1.23
C PHE A 47 0.60 6.76 -1.85
N GLY A 48 1.13 6.99 -3.06
CA GLY A 48 0.88 8.18 -3.88
C GLY A 48 -0.08 7.90 -5.03
N ARG A 49 0.26 8.43 -6.21
CA ARG A 49 -0.52 8.26 -7.45
C ARG A 49 -0.83 6.79 -7.73
N GLY A 50 -2.07 6.49 -8.15
CA GLY A 50 -2.56 5.12 -8.38
C GLY A 50 -3.34 4.54 -7.18
N PHE A 51 -3.14 5.07 -5.97
CA PHE A 51 -3.80 4.52 -4.79
C PHE A 51 -5.31 4.77 -4.78
N LYS A 52 -5.77 5.94 -5.26
CA LYS A 52 -7.20 6.26 -5.31
C LYS A 52 -7.93 5.34 -6.29
N GLU A 53 -7.31 5.08 -7.44
CA GLU A 53 -7.81 4.19 -8.47
C GLU A 53 -7.94 2.74 -7.93
N PHE A 54 -6.93 2.29 -7.18
CA PHE A 54 -7.00 1.02 -6.47
C PHE A 54 -8.12 0.96 -5.42
N ILE A 55 -8.31 2.01 -4.60
CA ILE A 55 -9.41 2.04 -3.62
C ILE A 55 -10.78 1.96 -4.31
N ASN A 56 -10.93 2.61 -5.46
CA ASN A 56 -12.16 2.53 -6.25
C ASN A 56 -12.39 1.11 -6.79
N SER A 57 -11.34 0.40 -7.24
CA SER A 57 -11.48 -0.95 -7.78
C SER A 57 -11.92 -1.98 -6.74
N ILE A 58 -11.52 -1.81 -5.47
CA ILE A 58 -11.97 -2.68 -4.37
C ILE A 58 -13.38 -2.33 -3.84
N GLY A 59 -14.01 -1.25 -4.32
CA GLY A 59 -15.38 -0.89 -3.99
C GLY A 59 -15.55 -0.49 -2.52
N ILE A 60 -14.68 0.40 -2.05
CA ILE A 60 -14.76 0.97 -0.70
C ILE A 60 -15.40 2.35 -0.78
N GLU A 61 -16.55 2.48 -0.14
CA GLU A 61 -17.29 3.72 0.02
C GLU A 61 -17.52 3.92 1.52
N GLY A 62 -17.21 5.11 2.07
CA GLY A 62 -17.36 5.41 3.49
C GLY A 62 -16.18 4.97 4.38
N TYR A 63 -16.45 4.79 5.68
CA TYR A 63 -15.43 4.53 6.70
C TYR A 63 -15.15 3.03 6.84
N TYR A 64 -14.16 2.56 6.08
CA TYR A 64 -13.63 1.20 6.17
C TYR A 64 -12.13 1.23 6.44
N SER A 65 -11.68 0.28 7.24
CA SER A 65 -10.26 -0.09 7.30
C SER A 65 -9.98 -1.16 6.26
N ILE A 66 -8.78 -1.16 5.67
CA ILE A 66 -8.33 -2.19 4.72
C ILE A 66 -7.20 -3.01 5.32
N VAL A 67 -7.22 -4.31 5.04
CA VAL A 67 -6.12 -5.21 5.35
C VAL A 67 -5.38 -5.52 4.06
N LEU A 68 -4.09 -5.20 4.05
CA LEU A 68 -3.17 -5.48 2.96
C LEU A 68 -2.08 -6.43 3.45
N GLU A 69 -1.80 -7.47 2.68
CA GLU A 69 -0.67 -8.38 2.90
C GLU A 69 0.53 -7.89 2.08
N LEU A 70 1.68 -7.72 2.72
CA LEU A 70 2.93 -7.44 2.03
C LEU A 70 3.49 -8.74 1.46
N VAL A 71 3.72 -8.74 0.15
CA VAL A 71 4.32 -9.84 -0.62
C VAL A 71 5.52 -9.29 -1.38
N TRP A 72 6.52 -10.12 -1.63
CA TRP A 72 7.71 -9.73 -2.39
C TRP A 72 7.71 -10.45 -3.74
N GLU A 73 7.68 -9.70 -4.84
CA GLU A 73 7.84 -10.25 -6.19
C GLU A 73 9.32 -10.58 -6.46
N ASP A 74 10.21 -9.74 -5.95
CA ASP A 74 11.66 -9.93 -5.90
C ASP A 74 12.24 -9.35 -4.59
N THR A 75 13.57 -9.26 -4.44
CA THR A 75 14.20 -8.76 -3.20
C THR A 75 14.13 -7.23 -2.99
N THR A 76 13.59 -6.50 -3.97
CA THR A 76 13.67 -5.03 -4.07
C THR A 76 12.34 -4.32 -4.33
N THR A 77 11.32 -5.05 -4.80
CA THR A 77 10.02 -4.49 -5.18
C THR A 77 8.91 -5.13 -4.33
N PRO A 78 8.42 -4.43 -3.30
CA PRO A 78 7.30 -4.92 -2.52
C PRO A 78 6.00 -4.80 -3.32
N MET A 79 5.09 -5.73 -3.08
CA MET A 79 3.73 -5.75 -3.59
C MET A 79 2.78 -5.86 -2.40
N PHE A 80 1.60 -5.25 -2.50
CA PHE A 80 0.56 -5.44 -1.47
C PHE A 80 -0.66 -6.10 -2.07
N LYS A 81 -1.13 -7.16 -1.44
CA LYS A 81 -2.36 -7.85 -1.82
C LYS A 81 -3.51 -7.42 -0.93
N PHE A 82 -4.65 -7.09 -1.53
CA PHE A 82 -5.88 -6.87 -0.80
C PHE A 82 -6.38 -8.16 -0.16
N CYS A 83 -6.57 -8.16 1.16
CA CYS A 83 -7.12 -9.29 1.89
C CYS A 83 -8.61 -9.06 2.20
N SER A 84 -8.93 -7.96 2.87
CA SER A 84 -10.29 -7.69 3.34
C SER A 84 -10.51 -6.22 3.65
N LYS A 85 -11.78 -5.83 3.79
CA LYS A 85 -12.19 -4.56 4.39
C LYS A 85 -12.94 -4.82 5.68
N ILE A 86 -12.71 -3.97 6.68
CA ILE A 86 -13.33 -4.04 7.99
C ILE A 86 -14.20 -2.80 8.12
N LYS A 87 -15.50 -2.99 8.39
CA LYS A 87 -16.42 -1.88 8.65
C LYS A 87 -16.02 -1.25 9.98
N THR A 88 -15.63 0.02 9.95
CA THR A 88 -15.33 0.76 11.18
C THR A 88 -16.62 1.42 11.64
N LEU A 89 -17.13 1.00 12.80
CA LEU A 89 -18.21 1.70 13.48
C LEU A 89 -17.55 2.86 14.25
N HIS A 90 -17.96 4.09 13.92
CA HIS A 90 -17.64 5.27 14.71
C HIS A 90 -18.82 5.59 15.62
#